data_AF-A0A8H7PJV7-F1
#
_entry.id   AF-A0A8H7PJV7-F1
#
_cell.length_a   1.000
_cell.length_b   1.000
_cell.length_c   1.000
_cell.angle_alpha   90.00
_cell.angle_beta   90.00
_cell.angle_gamma   90.00
#
_symmetry.space_group_name_H-M   'P 1'
#
loop_
_entity.id
_entity.type
_entity.pdbx_description
1 polymer ?
#
loop_
_entity_poly.entity_id
_entity_poly.type
_entity_poly.pdbx_seq_one_letter_code
_entity_poly.pdbx_strand_id
1 'polypeptide(L)'
;MYGAPDSTTVHVEPLVRPLERSMSQRDYDHLQQLIQREKQRREEKLREQLQQQYALQEQKRMELALYRLAYLQARERQQREEQIQRAIQAYRQKQLIRAVEEQVYRQKIAAALEQQQQELMRRRYLQHLRAQLAQRRQDSPRPVLYQSEPCFDDYKQQHMCQVLRHVFGEEPEKQETVEDDGDPDWVDEPDEEQALESLWDRMTLASEDDEDEDDEPSPSYQQLQQQSRQLPQQQQLIGEQHQRSMGSSETTTPSAPALSISSSPSATFTRSPADTNMADYSQEEQREEEERQQEALATLLRQLVQKRQDEQLMESDGQGEQFMEGRETQPEKELVTPAKEEKATPLGGFIPQTVMTEAEPTPASELSPATLGGDTPVPADERSSSDQDQVDETEKQAQLTKLDYIERKLKDIQATHQSQPLGPLTIDKALKTLPATTKANKEFLKREEELVQLLLQLDSIESFGLDEIRQRRKDAVHTAEKLLQSLDDYKSTSL
;
A
#
# COMPACT_ATOMS: atom_id res chain seq x y z
N MET A 1 -70.21 16.19 -23.26
CA MET A 1 -71.25 17.23 -23.10
C MET A 1 -71.42 17.47 -21.60
N TYR A 2 -70.75 18.49 -21.07
CA TYR A 2 -70.91 18.92 -19.68
C TYR A 2 -71.44 20.35 -19.71
N GLY A 3 -72.61 20.54 -19.10
CA GLY A 3 -73.39 21.78 -19.15
C GLY A 3 -72.71 22.93 -18.42
N ALA A 4 -72.74 24.10 -19.04
CA ALA A 4 -72.38 25.36 -18.41
C ALA A 4 -73.41 25.67 -17.31
N PRO A 5 -72.99 25.97 -16.07
CA PRO A 5 -73.92 26.42 -15.04
C PRO A 5 -74.43 27.83 -15.40
N ASP A 6 -75.75 27.98 -15.37
CA ASP A 6 -76.46 29.23 -15.58
C ASP A 6 -75.96 30.32 -14.61
N SER A 7 -75.31 31.33 -15.17
CA SER A 7 -74.97 32.59 -14.51
C SER A 7 -76.26 33.30 -14.12
N THR A 8 -76.76 33.03 -12.92
CA THR A 8 -77.82 33.81 -12.29
C THR A 8 -77.21 35.16 -11.87
N THR A 9 -77.32 36.15 -12.76
CA THR A 9 -77.00 37.54 -12.48
C THR A 9 -78.03 38.08 -11.49
N VAL A 10 -77.74 37.94 -10.20
CA VAL A 10 -78.49 38.59 -9.12
C VAL A 10 -78.22 40.09 -9.24
N HIS A 11 -79.18 40.82 -9.82
CA HIS A 11 -79.22 42.28 -9.79
C HIS A 11 -79.47 42.73 -8.33
N VAL A 12 -78.39 42.92 -7.59
CA VAL A 12 -78.45 43.59 -6.28
C VAL A 12 -78.60 45.09 -6.55
N GLU A 13 -79.81 45.61 -6.41
CA GLU A 13 -80.03 47.06 -6.36
C GLU A 13 -79.21 47.64 -5.20
N PRO A 14 -78.32 48.61 -5.45
CA PRO A 14 -77.57 49.25 -4.38
C PRO A 14 -78.53 50.19 -3.64
N LEU A 15 -79.15 49.68 -2.57
CA LEU A 15 -79.91 50.45 -1.60
C LEU A 15 -78.96 51.30 -0.76
N VAL A 16 -78.31 52.28 -1.40
CA VAL A 16 -77.50 53.31 -0.73
C VAL A 16 -78.48 54.28 -0.09
N ARG A 17 -78.98 53.94 1.10
CA ARG A 17 -79.63 54.94 1.96
C ARG A 17 -78.54 55.93 2.38
N PRO A 18 -78.73 57.25 2.16
CA PRO A 18 -77.74 58.24 2.54
C PRO A 18 -77.61 58.24 4.07
N LEU A 19 -76.46 57.75 4.56
CA LEU A 19 -76.00 57.84 5.95
C LEU A 19 -75.62 59.29 6.32
N GLU A 20 -76.34 60.29 5.81
CA GLU A 20 -75.94 61.71 5.89
C GLU A 20 -76.46 62.44 7.13
N ARG A 21 -77.19 61.77 8.04
CA ARG A 21 -77.72 62.44 9.24
C ARG A 21 -77.14 61.83 10.51
N SER A 22 -76.23 62.61 11.11
CA SER A 22 -75.62 62.53 12.44
C SER A 22 -74.49 61.54 12.69
N MET A 23 -73.50 61.44 11.80
CA MET A 23 -72.15 61.06 12.24
C MET A 23 -71.45 62.32 12.73
N SER A 24 -71.01 62.35 13.98
CA SER A 24 -70.22 63.48 14.47
C SER A 24 -68.83 63.47 13.81
N GLN A 25 -68.17 64.63 13.71
CA GLN A 25 -66.79 64.72 13.19
C GLN A 25 -65.86 63.70 13.89
N ARG A 26 -66.09 63.47 15.19
CA ARG A 26 -65.34 62.51 16.00
C ARG A 26 -65.53 61.06 15.55
N ASP A 27 -66.74 60.70 15.13
CA ASP A 27 -67.02 59.35 14.60
C ASP A 27 -66.35 59.13 13.25
N TYR A 28 -66.23 60.20 12.44
CA TYR A 28 -65.53 60.15 11.16
C TYR A 28 -64.03 59.96 11.34
N ASP A 29 -63.42 60.74 12.25
CA ASP A 29 -61.99 60.59 12.59
C ASP A 29 -61.71 59.19 13.16
N HIS A 30 -62.62 58.66 14.00
CA HIS A 30 -62.49 57.29 14.52
C HIS A 30 -62.59 56.23 13.43
N LEU A 31 -63.53 56.37 12.49
CA LEU A 31 -63.66 55.47 11.34
C LEU A 31 -62.41 55.52 10.45
N GLN A 32 -61.85 56.71 10.19
CA GLN A 32 -60.61 56.85 9.44
C GLN A 32 -59.44 56.13 10.14
N GLN A 33 -59.32 56.26 11.46
CA GLN A 33 -58.30 55.54 12.23
C GLN A 33 -58.50 54.01 12.16
N LEU A 34 -59.74 53.52 12.19
CA LEU A 34 -60.03 52.09 12.04
C LEU A 34 -59.65 51.58 10.65
N ILE A 35 -60.00 52.31 9.59
CA ILE A 35 -59.61 51.98 8.21
C ILE A 35 -58.09 51.96 8.07
N GLN A 36 -57.39 52.94 8.65
CA GLN A 36 -55.93 53.00 8.60
C GLN A 36 -55.27 51.84 9.35
N ARG A 37 -55.78 51.49 10.54
CA ARG A 37 -55.33 50.30 11.29
C ARG A 37 -55.64 49.00 10.56
N GLU A 38 -56.75 48.92 9.85
CA GLU A 38 -57.08 47.75 9.05
C GLU A 38 -56.13 47.61 7.86
N LYS A 39 -55.86 48.72 7.16
CA LYS A 39 -54.87 48.79 6.08
C LYS A 39 -53.49 48.35 6.56
N GLN A 40 -53.03 48.86 7.70
CA GLN A 40 -51.76 48.44 8.33
C GLN A 40 -51.76 46.95 8.64
N ARG A 41 -52.82 46.41 9.26
CA ARG A 41 -52.92 44.97 9.54
C ARG A 41 -52.87 44.10 8.27
N ARG A 42 -53.46 44.56 7.16
CA ARG A 42 -53.39 43.86 5.86
C ARG A 42 -51.99 43.92 5.26
N GLU A 43 -51.33 45.08 5.34
CA GLU A 43 -49.94 45.27 4.89
C GLU A 43 -48.96 44.42 5.71
N GLU A 44 -49.15 44.35 7.03
CA GLU A 44 -48.37 43.49 7.93
C GLU A 44 -48.55 42.01 7.59
N LYS A 45 -49.80 41.53 7.43
CA LYS A 45 -50.07 40.16 7.02
C LYS A 45 -49.43 39.82 5.67
N LEU A 46 -49.46 40.74 4.71
CA LEU A 46 -48.82 40.53 3.41
C LEU A 46 -47.29 40.44 3.54
N ARG A 47 -46.68 41.29 4.39
CA ARG A 47 -45.25 41.22 4.71
C ARG A 47 -44.87 39.91 5.38
N GLU A 48 -45.66 39.46 6.35
CA GLU A 48 -45.46 38.16 7.02
C GLU A 48 -45.56 37.00 6.04
N GLN A 49 -46.55 37.00 5.13
CA GLN A 49 -46.67 35.98 4.09
C GLN A 49 -45.47 35.97 3.13
N LEU A 50 -45.01 37.14 2.69
CA LEU A 50 -43.81 37.26 1.86
C LEU A 50 -42.58 36.75 2.61
N GLN A 51 -42.41 37.13 3.88
CA GLN A 51 -41.29 36.67 4.70
C GLN A 51 -41.30 35.15 4.90
N GLN A 52 -42.48 34.55 5.12
CA GLN A 52 -42.64 33.09 5.17
C GLN A 52 -42.27 32.42 3.84
N GLN A 53 -42.68 32.99 2.70
CA GLN A 53 -42.30 32.47 1.39
C GLN A 53 -40.78 32.52 1.17
N TYR A 54 -40.13 33.62 1.56
CA TYR A 54 -38.67 33.73 1.48
C TYR A 54 -37.98 32.71 2.41
N ALA A 55 -38.45 32.54 3.64
CA ALA A 55 -37.90 31.56 4.58
C ALA A 55 -38.02 30.13 4.03
N LEU A 56 -39.17 29.78 3.43
CA LEU A 56 -39.36 28.46 2.80
C LEU A 56 -38.45 28.26 1.58
N GLN A 57 -38.22 29.29 0.77
CA GLN A 57 -37.28 29.21 -0.36
C GLN A 57 -35.84 29.03 0.12
N GLU A 58 -35.45 29.75 1.18
CA GLU A 58 -34.13 29.64 1.78
C GLU A 58 -33.91 28.25 2.39
N GLN A 59 -34.91 27.70 3.10
CA GLN A 59 -34.87 26.32 3.61
C GLN A 59 -34.63 25.30 2.49
N LYS A 60 -35.38 25.39 1.38
CA LYS A 60 -35.19 24.49 0.22
C LYS A 60 -33.81 24.64 -0.39
N ARG A 61 -33.28 25.86 -0.47
CA ARG A 61 -31.92 26.11 -0.98
C ARG A 61 -30.87 25.48 -0.06
N MET A 62 -31.05 25.58 1.26
CA MET A 62 -30.16 24.98 2.24
C MET A 62 -30.21 23.45 2.18
N GLU A 63 -31.40 22.86 2.06
CA GLU A 63 -31.59 21.41 1.92
C GLU A 63 -30.88 20.85 0.68
N LEU A 64 -31.03 21.52 -0.48
CA LEU A 64 -30.31 21.16 -1.71
C LEU A 64 -28.79 21.29 -1.56
N ALA A 65 -28.31 22.31 -0.84
CA ALA A 65 -26.88 22.49 -0.58
C ALA A 65 -26.32 21.36 0.29
N LEU A 66 -27.05 20.95 1.33
CA LEU A 66 -26.67 19.83 2.20
C LEU A 66 -26.67 18.51 1.44
N TYR A 67 -27.68 18.25 0.61
CA TYR A 67 -27.73 17.07 -0.24
C TYR A 67 -26.51 17.02 -1.19
N ARG A 68 -26.19 18.14 -1.83
CA ARG A 68 -25.02 18.24 -2.72
C ARG A 68 -23.71 18.00 -1.97
N LEU A 69 -23.56 18.52 -0.76
CA LEU A 69 -22.39 18.30 0.09
C LEU A 69 -22.25 16.81 0.43
N ALA A 70 -23.34 16.16 0.86
CA ALA A 70 -23.35 14.73 1.19
C ALA A 70 -22.98 13.87 -0.03
N TYR A 71 -23.49 14.20 -1.22
CA TYR A 71 -23.12 13.53 -2.46
C TYR A 71 -21.64 13.67 -2.80
N LEU A 72 -21.07 14.87 -2.66
CA LEU A 72 -19.64 15.10 -2.91
C LEU A 72 -18.77 14.31 -1.92
N GLN A 73 -19.15 14.28 -0.64
CA GLN A 73 -18.45 13.47 0.38
C GLN A 73 -18.51 11.98 0.07
N ALA A 74 -19.67 11.45 -0.34
CA ALA A 74 -19.80 10.06 -0.74
C ALA A 74 -18.92 9.73 -1.96
N ARG A 75 -18.87 10.62 -2.95
CA ARG A 75 -18.01 10.47 -4.12
C ARG A 75 -16.52 10.48 -3.77
N GLU A 76 -16.09 11.35 -2.85
CA GLU A 76 -14.70 11.37 -2.38
C GLU A 76 -14.33 10.09 -1.64
N ARG A 77 -15.24 9.53 -0.83
CA ARG A 77 -15.03 8.24 -0.17
C ARG A 77 -14.82 7.12 -1.18
N GLN A 78 -15.70 7.04 -2.18
CA GLN A 78 -15.59 6.05 -3.26
C GLN A 78 -14.26 6.18 -4.02
N GLN A 79 -13.83 7.41 -4.34
CA GLN A 79 -12.52 7.63 -4.99
C GLN A 79 -11.34 7.18 -4.12
N ARG A 80 -11.40 7.40 -2.80
CA ARG A 80 -10.37 6.92 -1.87
C ARG A 80 -10.37 5.40 -1.79
N GLU A 81 -11.53 4.77 -1.71
CA GLU A 81 -11.66 3.31 -1.72
C GLU A 81 -11.06 2.70 -3.00
N GLU A 82 -11.37 3.26 -4.17
CA GLU A 82 -10.76 2.83 -5.45
C GLU A 82 -9.23 2.99 -5.45
N GLN A 83 -8.71 4.09 -4.92
CA GLN A 83 -7.26 4.31 -4.82
C GLN A 83 -6.58 3.29 -3.90
N ILE A 84 -7.20 3.02 -2.74
CA ILE A 84 -6.73 2.01 -1.80
C ILE A 84 -6.72 0.64 -2.45
N GLN A 85 -7.80 0.25 -3.15
CA GLN A 85 -7.87 -1.03 -3.87
C GLN A 85 -6.77 -1.16 -4.93
N ARG A 86 -6.52 -0.09 -5.72
CA ARG A 86 -5.42 -0.08 -6.70
C ARG A 86 -4.06 -0.25 -6.02
N ALA A 87 -3.84 0.38 -4.88
CA ALA A 87 -2.60 0.21 -4.11
C ALA A 87 -2.42 -1.23 -3.60
N ILE A 88 -3.49 -1.86 -3.08
CA ILE A 88 -3.46 -3.27 -2.66
C ILE A 88 -3.11 -4.18 -3.83
N GLN A 89 -3.75 -3.98 -4.98
CA GLN A 89 -3.50 -4.79 -6.17
C GLN A 89 -2.06 -4.63 -6.66
N ALA A 90 -1.53 -3.41 -6.70
CA ALA A 90 -0.14 -3.16 -7.05
C ALA A 90 0.84 -3.84 -6.08
N TYR A 91 0.55 -3.81 -4.77
CA TYR A 91 1.35 -4.51 -3.77
C TYR A 91 1.32 -6.03 -3.97
N ARG A 92 0.14 -6.62 -4.20
CA ARG A 92 0.00 -8.06 -4.51
C ARG A 92 0.79 -8.45 -5.75
N GLN A 93 0.78 -7.63 -6.80
CA GLN A 93 1.58 -7.87 -8.01
C GLN A 93 3.08 -7.85 -7.71
N LYS A 94 3.56 -6.89 -6.93
CA LYS A 94 4.97 -6.83 -6.52
C LYS A 94 5.38 -8.08 -5.72
N GLN A 95 4.53 -8.55 -4.82
CA GLN A 95 4.79 -9.77 -4.05
C GLN A 95 4.87 -11.02 -4.94
N LEU A 96 3.99 -11.14 -5.93
CA LEU A 96 4.06 -12.23 -6.91
C LEU A 96 5.35 -12.18 -7.74
N ILE A 97 5.79 -10.99 -8.16
CA ILE A 97 7.05 -10.82 -8.89
C ILE A 97 8.24 -11.25 -8.01
N ARG A 98 8.30 -10.78 -6.76
CA ARG A 98 9.34 -11.18 -5.79
C ARG A 98 9.39 -12.70 -5.61
N ALA A 99 8.24 -13.35 -5.44
CA ALA A 99 8.17 -14.81 -5.28
C ALA A 99 8.67 -15.57 -6.52
N VAL A 100 8.34 -15.09 -7.73
CA VAL A 100 8.83 -15.68 -8.99
C VAL A 100 10.34 -15.48 -9.14
N GLU A 101 10.84 -14.29 -8.83
CA GLU A 101 12.28 -13.99 -8.84
C GLU A 101 13.03 -14.91 -7.87
N GLU A 102 12.54 -15.05 -6.65
CA GLU A 102 13.11 -15.94 -5.64
C GLU A 102 13.16 -17.41 -6.12
N GLN A 103 12.08 -17.91 -6.73
CA GLN A 103 12.07 -19.24 -7.33
C GLN A 103 13.14 -19.40 -8.42
N VAL A 104 13.31 -18.39 -9.28
CA VAL A 104 14.35 -18.40 -10.31
C VAL A 104 15.75 -18.39 -9.69
N TYR A 105 15.97 -17.63 -8.62
CA TYR A 105 17.23 -17.65 -7.88
C TYR A 105 17.51 -19.02 -7.26
N ARG A 106 16.51 -19.63 -6.59
CA ARG A 106 16.62 -20.99 -6.03
C ARG A 106 16.96 -22.03 -7.10
N GLN A 107 16.35 -21.94 -8.29
CA GLN A 107 16.66 -22.82 -9.42
C GLN A 107 18.10 -22.65 -9.92
N LYS A 108 18.60 -21.41 -10.04
CA LYS A 108 19.98 -21.15 -10.44
C LYS A 108 20.99 -21.72 -9.44
N ILE A 109 20.71 -21.58 -8.15
CA ILE A 109 21.57 -22.14 -7.09
C ILE A 109 21.57 -23.66 -7.15
N ALA A 110 20.40 -24.29 -7.29
CA ALA A 110 20.30 -25.74 -7.43
C ALA A 110 21.10 -26.26 -8.64
N ALA A 111 20.98 -25.60 -9.80
CA ALA A 111 21.75 -25.94 -10.99
C ALA A 111 23.27 -25.78 -10.80
N ALA A 112 23.71 -24.72 -10.11
CA ALA A 112 25.12 -24.49 -9.81
C ALA A 112 25.70 -25.55 -8.87
N LEU A 113 24.94 -25.94 -7.83
CA LEU A 113 25.32 -27.04 -6.93
C LEU A 113 25.38 -28.37 -7.67
N GLU A 114 24.42 -28.67 -8.54
CA GLU A 114 24.43 -29.87 -9.37
C GLU A 114 25.68 -29.91 -10.26
N GLN A 115 26.00 -28.80 -10.93
CA GLN A 115 27.21 -28.69 -11.74
C GLN A 115 28.48 -28.95 -10.92
N GLN A 116 28.58 -28.37 -9.72
CA GLN A 116 29.72 -28.59 -8.82
C GLN A 116 29.83 -30.07 -8.42
N GLN A 117 28.72 -30.73 -8.10
CA GLN A 117 28.70 -32.16 -7.79
C GLN A 117 29.15 -33.01 -8.98
N GLN A 118 28.68 -32.70 -10.19
CA GLN A 118 29.12 -33.38 -11.41
C GLN A 118 30.61 -33.20 -11.67
N GLU A 119 31.16 -32.01 -11.41
CA GLU A 119 32.60 -31.74 -11.52
C GLU A 119 33.42 -32.53 -10.50
N LEU A 120 32.98 -32.59 -9.25
CA LEU A 120 33.63 -33.39 -8.20
C LEU A 120 33.60 -34.88 -8.55
N MET A 121 32.47 -35.38 -9.04
CA MET A 121 32.33 -36.75 -9.54
C MET A 121 33.29 -37.06 -10.68
N ARG A 122 33.41 -36.14 -11.64
CA ARG A 122 34.36 -36.24 -12.75
C ARG A 122 35.81 -36.24 -12.27
N ARG A 123 36.15 -35.43 -11.27
CA ARG A 123 37.49 -35.42 -10.67
C ARG A 123 37.81 -36.74 -9.98
N ARG A 124 36.88 -37.29 -9.18
CA ARG A 124 37.03 -38.60 -8.53
C ARG A 124 37.22 -39.72 -9.55
N TYR A 125 36.42 -39.73 -10.61
CA TYR A 125 36.57 -40.68 -11.72
C TYR A 125 37.97 -40.64 -12.34
N LEU A 126 38.48 -39.44 -12.68
CA LEU A 126 39.81 -39.29 -13.27
C LEU A 126 40.93 -39.72 -12.31
N GLN A 127 40.78 -39.47 -11.01
CA GLN A 127 41.72 -39.96 -9.99
C GLN A 127 41.72 -41.49 -9.92
N HIS A 128 40.54 -42.11 -9.89
CA HIS A 128 40.39 -43.56 -9.87
C HIS A 128 40.99 -44.21 -11.13
N LEU A 129 40.74 -43.63 -12.31
CA LEU A 129 41.34 -44.10 -13.57
C LEU A 129 42.87 -44.00 -13.53
N ARG A 130 43.43 -42.89 -13.02
CA ARG A 130 44.89 -42.74 -12.84
C ARG A 130 45.46 -43.79 -11.89
N ALA A 131 44.78 -44.07 -10.78
CA ALA A 131 45.20 -45.09 -9.82
C ALA A 131 45.19 -46.50 -10.43
N GLN A 132 44.13 -46.87 -11.17
CA GLN A 132 44.06 -48.15 -11.89
C GLN A 132 45.17 -48.29 -12.93
N LEU A 133 45.45 -47.23 -13.71
CA LEU A 133 46.54 -47.24 -14.68
C LEU A 133 47.91 -47.38 -14.01
N ALA A 134 48.12 -46.75 -12.85
CA ALA A 134 49.35 -46.87 -12.07
C ALA A 134 49.55 -48.30 -11.53
N GLN A 135 48.51 -48.93 -10.99
CA GLN A 135 48.53 -50.33 -10.54
C GLN A 135 48.85 -51.28 -11.70
N ARG A 136 48.19 -51.13 -12.85
CA ARG A 136 48.47 -51.96 -14.05
C ARG A 136 49.92 -51.87 -14.51
N ARG A 137 50.54 -50.69 -14.39
CA ARG A 137 51.97 -50.50 -14.71
C ARG A 137 52.89 -51.26 -13.75
N GLN A 138 52.48 -51.47 -12.51
CA GLN A 138 53.25 -52.23 -11.52
C GLN A 138 53.08 -53.75 -11.72
N ASP A 139 51.86 -54.22 -12.02
CA ASP A 139 51.53 -55.65 -12.02
C ASP A 139 51.86 -56.38 -13.34
N SER A 140 51.94 -55.68 -14.48
CA SER A 140 52.26 -56.34 -15.76
C SER A 140 52.91 -55.38 -16.76
N PRO A 141 54.22 -55.56 -17.09
CA PRO A 141 54.88 -54.78 -18.14
C PRO A 141 54.47 -55.20 -19.56
N ARG A 142 53.57 -56.19 -19.72
CA ARG A 142 53.08 -56.60 -21.03
C ARG A 142 51.84 -55.80 -21.42
N PRO A 143 51.85 -55.08 -22.57
CA PRO A 143 50.70 -54.32 -23.03
C PRO A 143 49.54 -55.27 -23.35
N VAL A 144 48.50 -55.26 -22.51
CA VAL A 144 47.23 -55.94 -22.79
C VAL A 144 46.46 -55.06 -23.77
N LEU A 145 46.33 -55.51 -25.02
CA LEU A 145 45.99 -54.63 -26.15
C LEU A 145 44.50 -54.34 -26.39
N TYR A 146 43.54 -54.91 -25.64
CA TYR A 146 42.11 -54.75 -25.99
C TYR A 146 41.14 -54.85 -24.79
N GLN A 147 41.36 -54.08 -23.72
CA GLN A 147 40.29 -53.88 -22.75
C GLN A 147 39.70 -52.49 -22.96
N SER A 148 38.39 -52.45 -23.23
CA SER A 148 37.64 -51.19 -23.33
C SER A 148 37.90 -50.38 -22.07
N GLU A 149 38.36 -49.14 -22.24
CA GLU A 149 38.47 -48.23 -21.11
C GLU A 149 37.07 -48.06 -20.49
N PRO A 150 36.95 -48.12 -19.15
CA PRO A 150 35.67 -47.84 -18.51
C PRO A 150 35.21 -46.45 -18.94
N CYS A 151 33.93 -46.28 -19.27
CA CYS A 151 33.41 -44.96 -19.63
C CYS A 151 33.00 -44.20 -18.35
N PHE A 152 32.97 -42.86 -18.43
CA PHE A 152 32.55 -42.03 -17.29
C PHE A 152 31.11 -42.35 -16.84
N ASP A 153 30.24 -42.70 -17.79
CA ASP A 153 28.84 -43.02 -17.51
C ASP A 153 28.70 -44.31 -16.70
N ASP A 154 29.52 -45.34 -16.95
CA ASP A 154 29.56 -46.57 -16.15
C ASP A 154 29.96 -46.27 -14.70
N TYR A 155 30.97 -45.43 -14.51
CA TYR A 155 31.41 -45.01 -13.17
C TYR A 155 30.33 -44.19 -12.46
N LYS A 156 29.68 -43.26 -13.17
CA LYS A 156 28.57 -42.47 -12.64
C LYS A 156 27.41 -43.38 -12.21
N GLN A 157 27.04 -44.34 -13.05
CA GLN A 157 25.97 -45.30 -12.75
C GLN A 157 26.33 -46.18 -11.54
N GLN A 158 27.57 -46.67 -11.46
CA GLN A 158 28.05 -47.45 -10.31
C GLN A 158 28.02 -46.64 -9.01
N HIS A 159 28.47 -45.37 -9.05
CA HIS A 159 28.43 -44.50 -7.88
C HIS A 159 26.99 -44.16 -7.47
N MET A 160 26.10 -43.90 -8.43
CA MET A 160 24.68 -43.69 -8.14
C MET A 160 24.05 -44.93 -7.52
N CYS A 161 24.36 -46.14 -8.01
CA CYS A 161 23.93 -47.38 -7.36
C CYS A 161 24.47 -47.53 -5.94
N GLN A 162 25.72 -47.11 -5.66
CA GLN A 162 26.28 -47.11 -4.30
C GLN A 162 25.53 -46.14 -3.38
N VAL A 163 25.30 -44.90 -3.82
CA VAL A 163 24.55 -43.91 -3.05
C VAL A 163 23.12 -44.38 -2.79
N LEU A 164 22.44 -44.92 -3.81
CA LEU A 164 21.09 -45.48 -3.65
C LEU A 164 21.07 -46.66 -2.68
N ARG A 165 22.07 -47.55 -2.70
CA ARG A 165 22.18 -48.63 -1.70
C ARG A 165 22.35 -48.08 -0.27
N HIS A 166 23.17 -47.05 -0.10
CA HIS A 166 23.35 -46.39 1.20
C HIS A 166 22.08 -45.69 1.69
N VAL A 167 21.38 -44.95 0.82
CA VAL A 167 20.17 -44.18 1.18
C VAL A 167 18.98 -45.10 1.44
N PHE A 168 18.79 -46.14 0.62
CA PHE A 168 17.65 -47.04 0.72
C PHE A 168 17.92 -48.30 1.56
N GLY A 169 19.10 -48.38 2.20
CA GLY A 169 19.35 -49.34 3.28
C GLY A 169 19.42 -50.81 2.85
N GLU A 170 19.87 -51.10 1.63
CA GLU A 170 20.49 -52.41 1.39
C GLU A 170 21.88 -52.36 2.04
N GLU A 171 21.91 -52.45 3.38
CA GLU A 171 23.14 -52.84 4.05
C GLU A 171 23.57 -54.15 3.40
N PRO A 172 24.75 -54.22 2.76
CA PRO A 172 25.23 -55.49 2.27
C PRO A 172 25.24 -56.40 3.50
N GLU A 173 24.47 -57.50 3.47
CA GLU A 173 24.50 -58.53 4.50
C GLU A 173 25.97 -58.72 4.85
N LYS A 174 26.35 -58.24 6.05
CA LYS A 174 27.73 -58.28 6.50
C LYS A 174 28.09 -59.76 6.50
N GLN A 175 28.84 -60.17 5.48
CA GLN A 175 29.53 -61.45 5.49
C GLN A 175 30.38 -61.40 6.75
N GLU A 176 29.95 -62.15 7.78
CA GLU A 176 30.65 -62.47 9.00
C GLU A 176 32.11 -62.77 8.65
N THR A 177 32.93 -61.73 8.70
CA THR A 177 34.37 -61.82 8.57
C THR A 177 34.84 -61.87 10.01
N VAL A 178 35.14 -63.11 10.39
CA VAL A 178 35.83 -63.56 11.59
C VAL A 178 36.67 -62.46 12.22
N GLU A 179 36.37 -62.21 13.50
CA GLU A 179 37.12 -61.43 14.47
C GLU A 179 38.63 -61.63 14.28
N ASP A 180 39.33 -60.58 13.84
CA ASP A 180 40.78 -60.43 14.00
C ASP A 180 41.00 -59.14 14.80
N ASP A 181 41.28 -59.31 16.09
CA ASP A 181 41.53 -58.29 17.11
C ASP A 181 42.85 -57.54 16.83
N GLY A 182 42.89 -56.76 15.77
CA GLY A 182 43.99 -55.87 15.44
C GLY A 182 43.53 -54.42 15.47
N ASP A 183 43.61 -53.78 16.64
CA ASP A 183 43.43 -52.33 16.85
C ASP A 183 44.11 -51.53 15.73
N PRO A 184 43.36 -50.90 14.80
CA PRO A 184 43.91 -49.89 13.93
C PRO A 184 43.97 -48.60 14.74
N ASP A 185 45.18 -48.12 14.95
CA ASP A 185 45.50 -46.78 15.46
C ASP A 185 44.82 -45.74 14.55
N TRP A 186 43.60 -45.32 14.94
CA TRP A 186 42.83 -44.29 14.27
C TRP A 186 43.57 -42.97 14.48
N VAL A 187 44.34 -42.58 13.47
CA VAL A 187 44.90 -41.24 13.34
C VAL A 187 43.73 -40.26 13.37
N ASP A 188 43.66 -39.46 14.43
CA ASP A 188 42.71 -38.37 14.61
C ASP A 188 42.60 -37.54 13.31
N GLU A 189 41.52 -37.76 12.55
CA GLU A 189 41.13 -36.86 11.48
C GLU A 189 40.78 -35.51 12.13
N PRO A 190 41.42 -34.40 11.69
CA PRO A 190 41.28 -33.12 12.37
C PRO A 190 39.86 -32.57 12.19
N ASP A 191 39.06 -32.62 13.26
CA ASP A 191 37.87 -31.82 13.58
C ASP A 191 37.20 -31.10 12.39
N GLU A 192 36.77 -31.84 11.36
CA GLU A 192 35.97 -31.28 10.25
C GLU A 192 34.63 -30.74 10.78
N GLU A 193 34.14 -31.29 11.89
CA GLU A 193 32.95 -30.83 12.60
C GLU A 193 33.13 -29.43 13.22
N GLN A 194 34.28 -29.11 13.84
CA GLN A 194 34.54 -27.75 14.35
C GLN A 194 34.71 -26.73 13.21
N ALA A 195 35.25 -27.15 12.07
CA ALA A 195 35.37 -26.29 10.91
C ALA A 195 33.99 -25.92 10.32
N LEU A 196 33.06 -26.88 10.27
CA LEU A 196 31.67 -26.67 9.87
C LEU A 196 30.92 -25.81 10.88
N GLU A 197 31.10 -26.04 12.18
CA GLU A 197 30.43 -25.29 13.24
C GLU A 197 30.88 -23.81 13.25
N SER A 198 32.17 -23.53 13.04
CA SER A 198 32.66 -22.14 12.91
C SER A 198 32.18 -21.43 11.63
N LEU A 199 31.85 -22.19 10.58
CA LEU A 199 31.30 -21.63 9.34
C LEU A 199 29.83 -21.24 9.52
N TRP A 200 29.07 -22.04 10.27
CA TRP A 200 27.68 -21.75 10.63
C TRP A 200 27.59 -20.54 11.54
N ASP A 201 28.40 -20.46 12.60
CA ASP A 201 28.45 -19.30 13.52
C ASP A 201 28.80 -18.00 12.79
N ARG A 202 29.65 -18.08 11.75
CA ARG A 202 30.02 -16.92 10.95
C ARG A 202 28.94 -16.48 9.96
N MET A 203 28.05 -17.38 9.53
CA MET A 203 26.90 -17.00 8.70
C MET A 203 25.76 -16.41 9.55
N THR A 204 25.55 -16.91 10.76
CA THR A 204 24.53 -16.37 11.68
C THR A 204 24.92 -14.98 12.20
N LEU A 205 26.17 -14.77 12.64
CA LEU A 205 26.64 -13.44 13.08
C LEU A 205 26.64 -12.36 11.99
N ALA A 206 26.71 -12.75 10.71
CA ALA A 206 26.63 -11.81 9.60
C ALA A 206 25.19 -11.43 9.22
N SER A 207 24.19 -12.11 9.78
CA SER A 207 22.77 -11.89 9.48
C SER A 207 22.10 -10.91 10.47
N GLU A 208 22.70 -10.67 11.64
CA GLU A 208 22.12 -9.84 12.70
C GLU A 208 22.43 -8.33 12.58
N ASP A 209 23.37 -7.92 11.72
CA ASP A 209 23.79 -6.51 11.60
C ASP A 209 23.08 -5.71 10.48
N ASP A 210 22.19 -6.32 9.68
CA ASP A 210 21.55 -5.69 8.50
C ASP A 210 19.98 -5.68 8.53
N GLU A 211 19.33 -6.00 9.65
CA GLU A 211 17.85 -6.07 9.73
C GLU A 211 17.12 -4.75 10.11
N ASP A 212 17.82 -3.62 10.28
CA ASP A 212 17.20 -2.36 10.75
C ASP A 212 16.89 -1.30 9.67
N GLU A 213 17.05 -1.58 8.37
CA GLU A 213 16.70 -0.63 7.30
C GLU A 213 15.66 -1.20 6.32
N ASP A 214 14.45 -0.64 6.40
CA ASP A 214 13.45 -0.56 5.33
C ASP A 214 12.56 -1.78 5.03
N ASP A 215 11.63 -2.15 5.94
CA ASP A 215 10.28 -2.59 5.54
C ASP A 215 9.30 -2.61 6.74
N GLU A 216 9.27 -1.53 7.56
CA GLU A 216 8.12 -1.35 8.46
C GLU A 216 6.85 -1.12 7.61
N PRO A 217 5.78 -1.92 7.78
CA PRO A 217 4.51 -1.66 7.12
C PRO A 217 3.99 -0.31 7.61
N SER A 218 4.00 0.69 6.73
CA SER A 218 3.55 2.06 7.02
C SER A 218 2.34 2.06 7.98
N PRO A 219 2.44 2.70 9.16
CA PRO A 219 1.36 2.73 10.15
C PRO A 219 0.06 3.38 9.62
N SER A 220 0.15 4.06 8.47
CA SER A 220 -0.99 4.62 7.76
C SER A 220 -2.01 3.54 7.35
N TYR A 221 -1.62 2.29 7.07
CA TYR A 221 -2.56 1.27 6.63
C TYR A 221 -3.42 0.73 7.78
N GLN A 222 -2.83 0.56 8.96
CA GLN A 222 -3.51 0.06 10.14
C GLN A 222 -4.40 1.14 10.78
N GLN A 223 -3.95 2.40 10.74
CA GLN A 223 -4.72 3.54 11.24
C GLN A 223 -5.90 3.92 10.35
N LEU A 224 -5.78 3.77 9.02
CA LEU A 224 -6.88 3.99 8.07
C LEU A 224 -7.98 2.92 8.22
N GLN A 225 -7.61 1.69 8.56
CA GLN A 225 -8.55 0.61 8.84
C GLN A 225 -9.32 0.83 10.16
N GLN A 226 -8.67 1.41 11.17
CA GLN A 226 -9.33 1.77 12.44
C GLN A 226 -10.24 3.00 12.31
N GLN A 227 -9.85 4.05 11.58
CA GLN A 227 -10.70 5.24 11.36
C GLN A 227 -11.97 4.90 10.56
N SER A 228 -11.88 3.99 9.59
CA SER A 228 -13.03 3.57 8.79
C SER A 228 -14.11 2.84 9.62
N ARG A 229 -13.74 2.20 10.74
CA ARG A 229 -14.68 1.54 11.65
C ARG A 229 -15.40 2.50 12.61
N GLN A 230 -14.87 3.69 12.88
CA GLN A 230 -15.45 4.63 13.88
C GLN A 230 -16.46 5.63 13.29
N LEU A 231 -16.43 5.90 11.98
CA LEU A 231 -17.32 6.87 11.34
C LEU A 231 -18.84 6.50 11.29
N PRO A 232 -19.28 5.23 11.26
CA PRO A 232 -20.72 4.92 11.22
C PRO A 232 -21.45 5.25 12.53
N GLN A 233 -20.75 5.24 13.68
CA GLN A 233 -21.38 5.46 14.99
C GLN A 233 -21.67 6.95 15.28
N GLN A 234 -20.91 7.88 14.71
CA GLN A 234 -21.12 9.31 14.98
C GLN A 234 -22.29 9.92 14.17
N GLN A 235 -22.61 9.39 12.99
CA GLN A 235 -23.75 9.88 12.20
C GLN A 235 -25.11 9.45 12.76
N GLN A 236 -25.20 8.35 13.51
CA GLN A 236 -26.45 7.95 14.18
C GLN A 236 -26.80 8.90 15.34
N LEU A 237 -25.81 9.43 16.07
CA LEU A 237 -26.06 10.38 17.17
C LEU A 237 -26.54 11.76 16.70
N ILE A 238 -26.14 12.22 15.51
CA ILE A 238 -26.53 13.54 14.99
C ILE A 238 -27.98 13.52 14.46
N GLY A 239 -28.46 12.37 13.97
CA GLY A 239 -29.85 12.18 13.53
C GLY A 239 -30.87 12.22 14.67
N GLU A 240 -30.52 11.73 15.87
CA GLU A 240 -31.43 11.70 17.02
C GLU A 240 -31.58 13.05 17.73
N GLN A 241 -30.57 13.94 17.68
CA GLN A 241 -30.67 15.26 18.30
C GLN A 241 -31.60 16.23 17.55
N HIS A 242 -31.75 16.10 16.23
CA HIS A 242 -32.62 17.01 15.46
C HIS A 242 -34.12 16.73 15.62
N GLN A 243 -34.53 15.56 16.13
CA GLN A 243 -35.95 15.28 16.41
C GLN A 243 -36.42 15.81 17.79
N ARG A 244 -35.52 16.16 18.71
CA ARG A 244 -35.90 16.67 20.05
C ARG A 244 -36.04 18.19 20.14
N SER A 245 -35.64 18.96 19.13
CA SER A 245 -35.57 20.43 19.23
C SER A 245 -36.77 21.21 18.68
N MET A 246 -37.80 20.55 18.11
CA MET A 246 -38.95 21.25 17.47
C MET A 246 -40.27 21.15 18.26
N GLY A 247 -40.22 20.74 19.54
CA GLY A 247 -41.41 20.41 20.32
C GLY A 247 -41.54 21.17 21.64
N SER A 248 -41.52 22.51 21.65
CA SER A 248 -42.04 23.28 22.79
C SER A 248 -42.33 24.74 22.44
N SER A 249 -43.54 25.00 21.96
CA SER A 249 -44.17 26.31 22.12
C SER A 249 -45.44 26.12 22.95
N GLU A 250 -45.33 26.39 24.24
CA GLU A 250 -46.44 26.46 25.19
C GLU A 250 -47.35 27.65 24.82
N THR A 251 -48.56 27.36 24.35
CA THR A 251 -49.66 28.31 24.32
C THR A 251 -50.61 27.99 25.45
N THR A 252 -50.59 28.86 26.46
CA THR A 252 -51.49 28.87 27.61
C THR A 252 -52.89 29.36 27.17
N THR A 253 -53.89 28.49 27.18
CA THR A 253 -55.31 28.87 27.26
C THR A 253 -56.06 27.91 28.19
N PRO A 254 -57.01 28.41 29.01
CA PRO A 254 -57.58 27.65 30.11
C PRO A 254 -58.79 26.78 29.72
N SER A 255 -58.90 25.71 30.51
CA SER A 255 -59.88 24.62 30.60
C SER A 255 -61.36 25.04 30.74
N ALA A 256 -62.28 24.32 30.06
CA ALA A 256 -63.34 23.43 30.62
C ALA A 256 -64.47 23.17 29.57
N PRO A 257 -65.43 22.21 29.76
CA PRO A 257 -65.33 20.88 29.14
C PRO A 257 -66.59 20.36 28.41
N ALA A 258 -66.40 19.21 27.75
CA ALA A 258 -67.37 18.14 27.45
C ALA A 258 -68.45 18.36 26.36
N LEU A 259 -68.44 17.48 25.35
CA LEU A 259 -69.49 16.47 25.08
C LEU A 259 -69.13 15.63 23.84
N SER A 260 -68.85 14.35 24.09
CA SER A 260 -69.45 13.15 23.47
C SER A 260 -69.44 12.87 21.95
N ILE A 261 -69.39 11.54 21.71
CA ILE A 261 -70.02 10.71 20.66
C ILE A 261 -69.11 10.22 19.50
N SER A 262 -69.10 8.88 19.37
CA SER A 262 -69.31 8.12 18.11
C SER A 262 -68.11 7.55 17.32
N SER A 263 -67.89 6.24 17.55
CA SER A 263 -67.81 5.11 16.58
C SER A 263 -66.80 5.07 15.41
N SER A 264 -65.91 4.06 15.48
CA SER A 264 -65.58 2.96 14.52
C SER A 264 -65.38 3.24 13.01
N PRO A 265 -64.75 2.36 12.17
CA PRO A 265 -63.96 1.12 12.42
C PRO A 265 -62.63 1.03 11.61
N SER A 266 -61.89 -0.08 11.82
CA SER A 266 -60.97 -0.81 10.93
C SER A 266 -60.30 -0.14 9.72
N ALA A 267 -58.98 -0.22 9.68
CA ALA A 267 -58.23 -0.46 8.45
C ALA A 267 -56.98 -1.31 8.73
N THR A 268 -57.05 -2.57 8.29
CA THR A 268 -55.93 -3.51 8.19
C THR A 268 -54.93 -2.95 7.19
N PHE A 269 -53.77 -2.49 7.67
CA PHE A 269 -52.69 -2.02 6.82
C PHE A 269 -51.94 -3.22 6.24
N THR A 270 -52.26 -3.54 4.98
CA THR A 270 -51.48 -4.45 4.13
C THR A 270 -50.06 -3.90 3.99
N ARG A 271 -49.10 -4.61 4.59
CA ARG A 271 -47.67 -4.37 4.50
C ARG A 271 -47.22 -4.60 3.04
N SER A 272 -46.79 -3.53 2.38
CA SER A 272 -46.26 -3.54 1.02
C SER A 272 -44.92 -4.27 0.97
N PRO A 273 -44.70 -5.27 0.09
CA PRO A 273 -43.41 -5.90 -0.12
C PRO A 273 -42.66 -5.13 -1.22
N ALA A 274 -42.01 -4.03 -0.86
CA ALA A 274 -41.20 -3.26 -1.83
C ALA A 274 -39.89 -2.73 -1.25
N ASP A 275 -39.52 -3.09 -0.02
CA ASP A 275 -38.18 -2.89 0.51
C ASP A 275 -37.34 -4.14 0.26
N THR A 276 -37.11 -4.43 -1.02
CA THR A 276 -36.08 -5.38 -1.42
C THR A 276 -34.73 -4.69 -1.23
N ASN A 277 -33.93 -5.19 -0.30
CA ASN A 277 -32.60 -4.71 0.05
C ASN A 277 -31.74 -4.38 -1.18
N MET A 278 -31.55 -3.09 -1.46
CA MET A 278 -30.53 -2.60 -2.41
C MET A 278 -29.09 -2.93 -1.95
N ALA A 279 -28.91 -3.36 -0.70
CA ALA A 279 -27.62 -3.76 -0.15
C ALA A 279 -27.16 -5.15 -0.65
N ASP A 280 -28.08 -6.07 -0.98
CA ASP A 280 -27.70 -7.41 -1.46
C ASP A 280 -27.18 -7.36 -2.91
N TYR A 281 -27.75 -6.50 -3.75
CA TYR A 281 -27.33 -6.34 -5.15
C TYR A 281 -25.88 -5.82 -5.27
N SER A 282 -25.44 -4.95 -4.35
CA SER A 282 -24.07 -4.43 -4.36
C SER A 282 -23.02 -5.48 -4.00
N GLN A 283 -23.40 -6.51 -3.24
CA GLN A 283 -22.48 -7.55 -2.78
C GLN A 283 -22.31 -8.65 -3.84
N GLU A 284 -23.37 -8.95 -4.59
CA GLU A 284 -23.34 -9.92 -5.68
C GLU A 284 -22.58 -9.37 -6.91
N GLU A 285 -22.72 -8.08 -7.21
CA GLU A 285 -21.96 -7.41 -8.29
C GLU A 285 -20.45 -7.36 -7.98
N GLN A 286 -20.07 -7.14 -6.71
CA GLN A 286 -18.66 -7.23 -6.29
C GLN A 286 -18.10 -8.66 -6.42
N ARG A 287 -18.90 -9.68 -6.09
CA ARG A 287 -18.49 -11.09 -6.25
C ARG A 287 -18.28 -11.46 -7.72
N GLU A 288 -19.18 -11.06 -8.60
CA GLU A 288 -19.02 -11.31 -10.04
C GLU A 288 -17.79 -10.58 -10.60
N GLU A 289 -17.48 -9.38 -10.12
CA GLU A 289 -16.31 -8.62 -10.57
C GLU A 289 -15.00 -9.25 -10.08
N GLU A 290 -14.96 -9.76 -8.85
CA GLU A 290 -13.83 -10.52 -8.32
C GLU A 290 -13.60 -11.83 -9.10
N GLU A 291 -14.67 -12.55 -9.45
CA GLU A 291 -14.59 -13.79 -10.22
C GLU A 291 -14.06 -13.54 -11.64
N ARG A 292 -14.51 -12.45 -12.31
CA ARG A 292 -13.95 -12.02 -13.61
C ARG A 292 -12.48 -11.64 -13.52
N GLN A 293 -12.06 -10.98 -12.42
CA GLN A 293 -10.64 -10.64 -12.21
C GLN A 293 -9.78 -11.89 -12.01
N GLN A 294 -10.26 -12.87 -11.25
CA GLN A 294 -9.56 -14.14 -11.05
C GLN A 294 -9.45 -14.93 -12.36
N GLU A 295 -10.51 -14.97 -13.17
CA GLU A 295 -10.50 -15.64 -14.47
C GLU A 295 -9.55 -14.95 -15.47
N ALA A 296 -9.51 -13.62 -15.48
CA ALA A 296 -8.55 -12.86 -16.30
C ALA A 296 -7.09 -13.14 -15.90
N LEU A 297 -6.80 -13.22 -14.60
CA LEU A 297 -5.47 -13.57 -14.08
C LEU A 297 -5.07 -15.00 -14.45
N ALA A 298 -5.98 -15.96 -14.32
CA ALA A 298 -5.74 -17.35 -14.72
C ALA A 298 -5.47 -17.47 -16.23
N THR A 299 -6.15 -16.66 -17.04
CA THR A 299 -5.96 -16.61 -18.50
C THR A 299 -4.59 -16.03 -18.86
N LEU A 300 -4.15 -14.97 -18.17
CA LEU A 300 -2.84 -14.35 -18.37
C LEU A 300 -1.70 -15.33 -18.00
N LEU A 301 -1.84 -16.06 -16.88
CA LEU A 301 -0.87 -17.07 -16.46
C LEU A 301 -0.73 -18.20 -17.49
N ARG A 302 -1.85 -18.69 -18.07
CA ARG A 302 -1.80 -19.69 -19.15
C ARG A 302 -1.07 -19.16 -20.39
N GLN A 303 -1.29 -17.90 -20.77
CA GLN A 303 -0.61 -17.30 -21.91
C GLN A 303 0.90 -17.17 -21.68
N LEU A 304 1.33 -16.79 -20.48
CA LEU A 304 2.75 -16.71 -20.13
C LEU A 304 3.44 -18.08 -20.13
N VAL A 305 2.77 -19.11 -19.61
CA VAL A 305 3.28 -20.49 -19.65
C VAL A 305 3.39 -20.99 -21.09
N GLN A 306 2.37 -20.74 -21.93
CA GLN A 306 2.39 -21.11 -23.34
C GLN A 306 3.53 -20.41 -24.10
N LYS A 307 3.70 -19.09 -23.89
CA LYS A 307 4.75 -18.31 -24.55
C LYS A 307 6.16 -18.81 -24.18
N ARG A 308 6.37 -19.22 -22.92
CA ARG A 308 7.65 -19.82 -22.49
C ARG A 308 7.89 -21.18 -23.15
N GLN A 309 6.86 -22.00 -23.33
CA GLN A 309 6.98 -23.27 -24.05
C GLN A 309 7.31 -23.06 -25.53
N ASP A 310 6.71 -22.04 -26.16
CA ASP A 310 6.98 -21.69 -27.56
C ASP A 310 8.41 -21.10 -27.74
N GLU A 311 8.90 -20.30 -26.80
CA GLU A 311 10.29 -19.81 -26.80
C GLU A 311 11.30 -20.96 -26.67
N GLN A 312 11.03 -21.96 -25.83
CA GLN A 312 11.90 -23.15 -25.72
C GLN A 312 11.94 -24.02 -26.98
N LEU A 313 10.85 -24.06 -27.75
CA LEU A 313 10.81 -24.78 -29.03
C LEU A 313 11.61 -24.05 -30.13
N MET A 314 11.65 -22.71 -30.10
CA MET A 314 12.38 -21.92 -31.10
C MET A 314 13.89 -21.86 -30.85
N GLU A 315 14.37 -22.08 -29.63
CA GLU A 315 15.80 -22.15 -29.31
C GLU A 315 16.45 -23.50 -29.67
N SER A 316 15.64 -24.56 -29.87
CA SER A 316 16.10 -25.91 -30.22
C SER A 316 16.62 -26.05 -31.66
N ASP A 317 16.16 -25.21 -32.60
CA ASP A 317 16.42 -25.39 -34.03
C ASP A 317 17.59 -24.52 -34.56
N GLY A 318 18.28 -23.77 -33.68
CA GLY A 318 19.24 -22.72 -34.08
C GLY A 318 20.73 -23.05 -34.01
N GLN A 319 21.16 -24.23 -33.52
CA GLN A 319 22.58 -24.53 -33.27
C GLN A 319 23.15 -25.71 -34.08
N GLY A 320 22.78 -25.80 -35.35
CA GLY A 320 23.32 -26.83 -36.24
C GLY A 320 23.50 -26.34 -37.66
N GLU A 321 24.49 -25.46 -37.91
CA GLU A 321 25.28 -25.38 -39.16
C GLU A 321 26.07 -24.06 -39.19
N GLN A 322 27.35 -24.09 -38.79
CA GLN A 322 28.41 -23.25 -39.35
C GLN A 322 29.78 -23.71 -38.83
N PHE A 323 30.30 -24.77 -39.45
CA PHE A 323 31.73 -25.09 -39.41
C PHE A 323 32.13 -25.71 -40.75
N MET A 324 33.33 -25.34 -41.24
CA MET A 324 33.91 -25.53 -42.58
C MET A 324 33.50 -24.37 -43.52
N GLU A 325 34.37 -23.53 -44.07
CA GLU A 325 35.70 -23.72 -44.65
C GLU A 325 36.32 -22.33 -44.93
N GLY A 326 37.66 -22.20 -44.97
CA GLY A 326 38.29 -21.06 -45.67
C GLY A 326 39.55 -20.43 -45.08
N ARG A 327 40.65 -21.20 -45.11
CA ARG A 327 42.06 -20.72 -45.12
C ARG A 327 42.23 -19.84 -46.39
N GLU A 328 42.85 -18.64 -46.39
CA GLU A 328 44.29 -18.44 -46.63
C GLU A 328 44.67 -16.94 -46.78
N THR A 329 45.88 -16.61 -46.30
CA THR A 329 46.86 -15.59 -46.78
C THR A 329 46.68 -14.06 -46.55
N GLN A 330 47.55 -13.58 -45.64
CA GLN A 330 48.31 -12.30 -45.50
C GLN A 330 48.71 -11.49 -46.78
N PRO A 331 49.40 -10.31 -46.71
CA PRO A 331 49.65 -9.34 -45.60
C PRO A 331 49.62 -7.82 -46.01
N GLU A 332 49.99 -6.95 -45.04
CA GLU A 332 50.56 -5.57 -45.13
C GLU A 332 49.62 -4.36 -45.30
N LYS A 333 49.55 -3.48 -44.28
CA LYS A 333 50.38 -2.26 -44.18
C LYS A 333 50.10 -1.45 -42.90
N GLU A 334 51.21 -1.10 -42.24
CA GLU A 334 51.53 0.13 -41.49
C GLU A 334 50.42 1.19 -41.31
N LEU A 335 50.26 1.78 -40.12
CA LEU A 335 51.06 2.89 -39.57
C LEU A 335 50.34 3.56 -38.36
N VAL A 336 51.14 4.02 -37.39
CA VAL A 336 50.89 5.11 -36.41
C VAL A 336 50.17 4.83 -35.06
N THR A 337 50.99 4.82 -34.00
CA THR A 337 50.75 5.14 -32.58
C THR A 337 50.48 6.65 -32.37
N PRO A 338 49.88 7.17 -31.25
CA PRO A 338 50.31 6.84 -29.89
C PRO A 338 49.31 6.93 -28.71
N ALA A 339 49.70 6.18 -27.67
CA ALA A 339 49.65 6.48 -26.23
C ALA A 339 48.37 7.04 -25.58
N LYS A 340 47.78 6.23 -24.69
CA LYS A 340 47.43 6.68 -23.34
C LYS A 340 47.32 5.51 -22.37
N GLU A 341 48.02 5.65 -21.24
CA GLU A 341 47.93 4.81 -20.04
C GLU A 341 46.51 4.86 -19.47
N GLU A 342 45.93 3.71 -19.15
CA GLU A 342 44.89 3.62 -18.12
C GLU A 342 45.11 2.35 -17.28
N LYS A 343 45.21 2.59 -15.98
CA LYS A 343 45.44 1.62 -14.91
C LYS A 343 44.21 0.74 -14.74
N ALA A 344 44.41 -0.57 -14.72
CA ALA A 344 43.41 -1.54 -14.32
C ALA A 344 43.14 -1.48 -12.81
N THR A 345 41.90 -1.21 -12.43
CA THR A 345 41.32 -1.52 -11.11
C THR A 345 40.64 -2.89 -11.17
N PRO A 346 40.85 -3.79 -10.20
CA PRO A 346 40.14 -5.07 -10.15
C PRO A 346 38.71 -4.86 -9.66
N LEU A 347 37.74 -5.33 -10.47
CA LEU A 347 36.34 -5.48 -10.10
C LEU A 347 36.23 -6.57 -9.02
N GLY A 348 35.87 -6.16 -7.80
CA GLY A 348 35.43 -7.08 -6.75
C GLY A 348 34.10 -7.72 -7.13
N GLY A 349 34.09 -9.05 -7.16
CA GLY A 349 32.88 -9.84 -7.40
C GLY A 349 31.91 -9.73 -6.22
N PHE A 350 30.71 -9.26 -6.50
CA PHE A 350 29.57 -9.36 -5.60
C PHE A 350 28.99 -10.78 -5.67
N ILE A 351 28.92 -11.45 -4.52
CA ILE A 351 28.18 -12.70 -4.31
C ILE A 351 26.94 -12.33 -3.51
N PRO A 352 25.71 -12.53 -4.02
CA PRO A 352 24.51 -12.28 -3.21
C PRO A 352 24.25 -13.48 -2.28
N GLN A 353 24.19 -13.21 -0.97
CA GLN A 353 23.82 -14.15 0.07
C GLN A 353 22.30 -14.43 0.04
N THR A 354 21.98 -15.70 0.19
CA THR A 354 20.64 -16.30 0.25
C THR A 354 20.04 -16.17 1.65
N VAL A 355 18.86 -15.57 1.74
CA VAL A 355 18.00 -15.62 2.94
C VAL A 355 17.08 -16.85 2.82
N MET A 356 17.16 -17.79 3.76
CA MET A 356 16.18 -18.86 3.92
C MET A 356 15.30 -18.52 5.12
N THR A 357 14.02 -18.22 4.89
CA THR A 357 13.04 -18.10 5.96
C THR A 357 12.38 -19.45 6.23
N GLU A 358 12.47 -19.87 7.49
CA GLU A 358 11.87 -21.07 8.05
C GLU A 358 10.34 -20.95 8.14
N ALA A 359 9.68 -22.11 8.08
CA ALA A 359 8.24 -22.26 7.96
C ALA A 359 7.47 -21.95 9.25
N GLU A 360 6.38 -21.19 9.14
CA GLU A 360 5.40 -20.99 10.21
C GLU A 360 4.59 -22.27 10.50
N PRO A 361 4.40 -22.66 11.79
CA PRO A 361 3.55 -23.77 12.15
C PRO A 361 2.07 -23.38 12.17
N THR A 362 1.26 -24.31 11.69
CA THR A 362 -0.21 -24.26 11.59
C THR A 362 -0.88 -24.15 12.98
N PRO A 363 -1.89 -23.27 13.19
CA PRO A 363 -2.69 -23.33 14.40
C PRO A 363 -3.83 -24.35 14.24
N ALA A 364 -3.86 -25.35 15.13
CA ALA A 364 -4.95 -26.31 15.25
C ALA A 364 -6.09 -25.75 16.12
N SER A 365 -7.32 -25.97 15.63
CA SER A 365 -8.60 -25.64 16.26
C SER A 365 -8.86 -26.29 17.62
N GLU A 366 -9.60 -25.52 18.44
CA GLU A 366 -10.75 -25.87 19.29
C GLU A 366 -10.77 -27.19 20.07
N LEU A 367 -11.03 -27.08 21.39
CA LEU A 367 -12.22 -27.62 22.06
C LEU A 367 -12.26 -27.22 23.56
N SER A 368 -13.40 -26.66 23.97
CA SER A 368 -13.88 -26.28 25.32
C SER A 368 -14.08 -27.52 26.25
N PRO A 369 -14.73 -27.46 27.46
CA PRO A 369 -15.06 -26.35 28.39
C PRO A 369 -14.87 -26.68 29.91
N ALA A 370 -15.23 -25.69 30.75
CA ALA A 370 -15.69 -25.76 32.15
C ALA A 370 -14.65 -25.87 33.28
N THR A 371 -14.72 -24.97 34.27
CA THR A 371 -14.96 -25.30 35.70
C THR A 371 -15.38 -24.04 36.48
N LEU A 372 -16.29 -24.24 37.42
CA LEU A 372 -16.90 -23.31 38.36
C LEU A 372 -15.92 -22.62 39.33
N GLY A 373 -16.28 -21.40 39.73
CA GLY A 373 -16.45 -21.00 41.14
C GLY A 373 -15.19 -20.68 41.95
N GLY A 374 -15.02 -19.40 42.27
CA GLY A 374 -14.03 -18.95 43.25
C GLY A 374 -14.06 -17.44 43.46
N ASP A 375 -14.99 -16.97 44.29
CA ASP A 375 -14.93 -15.63 44.91
C ASP A 375 -13.60 -15.51 45.68
N THR A 376 -12.69 -14.68 45.17
CA THR A 376 -11.53 -14.21 45.93
C THR A 376 -11.34 -12.72 45.63
N PRO A 377 -11.41 -11.82 46.62
CA PRO A 377 -11.14 -10.41 46.44
C PRO A 377 -9.62 -10.23 46.40
N VAL A 378 -9.09 -9.98 45.21
CA VAL A 378 -7.67 -9.64 44.99
C VAL A 378 -7.53 -8.10 45.09
N PRO A 379 -6.54 -7.61 45.84
CA PRO A 379 -6.39 -6.20 46.21
C PRO A 379 -6.06 -5.31 45.01
N ALA A 380 -6.42 -4.03 45.14
CA ALA A 380 -6.04 -2.96 44.22
C ALA A 380 -4.52 -2.93 44.02
N ASP A 381 -4.10 -3.28 42.82
CA ASP A 381 -2.70 -3.24 42.38
C ASP A 381 -2.43 -1.86 41.76
N GLU A 382 -1.83 -0.97 42.56
CA GLU A 382 -1.28 0.33 42.12
C GLU A 382 0.09 0.14 41.46
N ARG A 383 0.16 -0.64 40.38
CA ARG A 383 1.39 -0.81 39.59
C ARG A 383 1.04 -0.97 38.13
N SER A 384 1.16 0.12 37.37
CA SER A 384 1.62 0.16 35.96
C SER A 384 1.26 1.52 35.34
N SER A 385 2.07 2.53 35.66
CA SER A 385 2.06 3.82 34.95
C SER A 385 3.46 4.31 34.60
N SER A 386 4.49 3.46 34.73
CA SER A 386 5.89 3.85 34.48
C SER A 386 6.46 3.33 33.16
N ASP A 387 5.73 2.47 32.45
CA ASP A 387 6.18 1.92 31.15
C ASP A 387 5.64 2.71 29.95
N GLN A 388 4.58 3.52 30.11
CA GLN A 388 4.10 4.41 29.03
C GLN A 388 4.99 5.64 28.86
N ASP A 389 5.52 6.21 29.94
CA ASP A 389 6.37 7.41 29.87
C ASP A 389 7.75 7.15 29.22
N GLN A 390 8.22 5.90 29.16
CA GLN A 390 9.52 5.57 28.53
C GLN A 390 9.44 5.43 27.01
N VAL A 391 8.32 4.92 26.48
CA VAL A 391 8.13 4.77 25.03
C VAL A 391 8.07 6.16 24.38
N ASP A 392 7.37 7.11 24.99
CA ASP A 392 7.23 8.49 24.51
C ASP A 392 8.58 9.23 24.39
N GLU A 393 9.55 8.97 25.28
CA GLU A 393 10.84 9.66 25.25
C GLU A 393 11.75 9.12 24.14
N THR A 394 11.67 7.82 23.81
CA THR A 394 12.43 7.22 22.71
C THR A 394 11.95 7.72 21.35
N GLU A 395 10.63 7.79 21.15
CA GLU A 395 10.01 8.31 19.92
C GLU A 395 10.31 9.80 19.74
N LYS A 396 10.18 10.59 20.81
CA LYS A 396 10.56 12.01 20.82
C LYS A 396 12.01 12.20 20.40
N GLN A 397 12.93 11.41 20.96
CA GLN A 397 14.34 11.51 20.61
C GLN A 397 14.58 11.15 19.14
N ALA A 398 13.89 10.14 18.60
CA ALA A 398 13.96 9.78 17.19
C ALA A 398 13.43 10.88 16.25
N GLN A 399 12.38 11.60 16.63
CA GLN A 399 11.89 12.74 15.85
C GLN A 399 12.84 13.94 15.91
N LEU A 400 13.46 14.19 17.07
CA LEU A 400 14.46 15.25 17.22
C LEU A 400 15.72 14.98 16.40
N THR A 401 16.21 13.74 16.33
CA THR A 401 17.36 13.38 15.49
C THR A 401 17.04 13.52 14.00
N LYS A 402 15.83 13.16 13.57
CA LYS A 402 15.34 13.40 12.19
C LYS A 402 15.31 14.90 11.88
N LEU A 403 14.78 15.73 12.78
CA LEU A 403 14.78 17.19 12.61
C LEU A 403 16.19 17.77 12.56
N ASP A 404 17.10 17.34 13.44
CA ASP A 404 18.50 17.79 13.44
C ASP A 404 19.20 17.47 12.11
N TYR A 405 18.92 16.29 11.55
CA TYR A 405 19.44 15.90 10.24
C TYR A 405 18.93 16.81 9.12
N ILE A 406 17.63 17.06 9.08
CA ILE A 406 17.01 17.95 8.07
C ILE A 406 17.53 19.38 8.20
N GLU A 407 17.61 19.91 9.43
CA GLU A 407 18.13 21.26 9.67
C GLU A 407 19.59 21.41 9.22
N ARG A 408 20.44 20.39 9.44
CA ARG A 408 21.82 20.38 8.92
C ARG A 408 21.84 20.38 7.40
N LYS A 409 21.04 19.51 6.76
CA LYS A 409 20.91 19.49 5.29
C LYS A 409 20.44 20.83 4.72
N LEU A 410 19.45 21.47 5.34
CA LEU A 410 18.99 22.80 4.91
C LEU A 410 20.09 23.85 5.03
N LYS A 411 20.86 23.83 6.12
CA LYS A 411 22.03 24.71 6.30
C LYS A 411 23.11 24.44 5.25
N ASP A 412 23.37 23.19 4.91
CA ASP A 412 24.34 22.81 3.90
C ASP A 412 23.91 23.26 2.49
N ILE A 413 22.62 23.07 2.14
CA ILE A 413 22.05 23.56 0.88
C ILE A 413 22.12 25.08 0.83
N GLN A 414 21.77 25.77 1.92
CA GLN A 414 21.86 27.22 2.02
C GLN A 414 23.30 27.72 1.86
N ALA A 415 24.26 27.09 2.54
CA ALA A 415 25.68 27.43 2.43
C ALA A 415 26.19 27.20 1.01
N THR A 416 25.83 26.08 0.39
CA THR A 416 26.18 25.73 -0.98
C THR A 416 25.58 26.70 -1.99
N HIS A 417 24.34 27.15 -1.77
CA HIS A 417 23.68 28.15 -2.60
C HIS A 417 24.39 29.51 -2.51
N GLN A 418 24.88 29.89 -1.33
CA GLN A 418 25.62 31.13 -1.12
C GLN A 418 27.06 31.08 -1.65
N SER A 419 27.77 29.95 -1.49
CA SER A 419 29.16 29.81 -1.88
C SER A 419 29.34 29.51 -3.38
N GLN A 420 28.40 28.78 -3.96
CA GLN A 420 28.40 28.39 -5.37
C GLN A 420 27.13 28.94 -6.03
N PRO A 421 27.13 30.22 -6.44
CA PRO A 421 26.04 30.79 -7.20
C PRO A 421 25.86 29.96 -8.47
N LEU A 422 24.62 29.63 -8.77
CA LEU A 422 24.27 28.87 -9.97
C LEU A 422 24.78 29.63 -11.20
N GLY A 423 25.27 28.89 -12.19
CA GLY A 423 25.61 29.46 -13.49
C GLY A 423 24.36 29.93 -14.24
N PRO A 424 24.49 30.75 -15.29
CA PRO A 424 23.34 31.27 -16.04
C PRO A 424 22.47 30.13 -16.56
N LEU A 425 21.19 30.15 -16.19
CA LEU A 425 20.22 29.13 -16.60
C LEU A 425 19.89 29.27 -18.08
N THR A 426 19.80 28.14 -18.77
CA THR A 426 19.43 28.10 -20.19
C THR A 426 17.99 27.61 -20.29
N ILE A 427 17.05 28.53 -20.45
CA ILE A 427 15.63 28.20 -20.46
C ILE A 427 15.15 28.01 -21.88
N ASP A 428 14.46 26.90 -22.14
CA ASP A 428 13.81 26.68 -23.42
C ASP A 428 12.53 27.52 -23.48
N LYS A 429 12.56 28.59 -24.30
CA LYS A 429 11.44 29.51 -24.47
C LYS A 429 10.18 28.83 -25.01
N ALA A 430 10.32 27.71 -25.72
CA ALA A 430 9.18 26.98 -26.29
C ALA A 430 8.40 26.23 -25.20
N LEU A 431 9.09 25.59 -24.27
CA LEU A 431 8.48 24.75 -23.25
C LEU A 431 8.28 25.46 -21.90
N LYS A 432 8.92 26.62 -21.69
CA LYS A 432 8.99 27.31 -20.37
C LYS A 432 9.48 26.40 -19.24
N THR A 433 10.20 25.34 -19.59
CA THR A 433 10.81 24.40 -18.64
C THR A 433 12.33 24.53 -18.71
N LEU A 434 13.01 24.16 -17.62
CA LEU A 434 14.46 24.06 -17.58
C LEU A 434 14.87 22.70 -18.15
N PRO A 435 15.43 22.61 -19.36
CA PRO A 435 15.95 21.35 -19.86
C PRO A 435 17.16 20.94 -19.01
N ALA A 436 17.22 19.68 -18.60
CA ALA A 436 18.36 19.10 -17.86
C ALA A 436 19.60 18.89 -18.76
N THR A 437 19.82 19.74 -19.77
CA THR A 437 20.89 19.60 -20.76
C THR A 437 22.19 20.24 -20.30
N THR A 438 22.13 21.38 -19.61
CA THR A 438 23.31 22.09 -19.11
C THR A 438 23.62 21.70 -17.67
N LYS A 439 24.90 21.73 -17.30
CA LYS A 439 25.35 21.42 -15.93
C LYS A 439 24.69 22.34 -14.89
N ALA A 440 24.54 23.63 -15.20
CA ALA A 440 23.87 24.60 -14.33
C ALA A 440 22.39 24.27 -14.11
N ASN A 441 21.64 23.92 -15.18
CA ASN A 441 20.24 23.52 -15.05
C ASN A 441 20.09 22.22 -14.25
N LYS A 442 21.00 21.25 -14.43
CA LYS A 442 21.00 20.00 -13.64
C LYS A 442 21.24 20.27 -12.15
N GLU A 443 22.22 21.11 -11.82
CA GLU A 443 22.51 21.48 -10.42
C GLU A 443 21.35 22.27 -9.80
N PHE A 444 20.69 23.14 -10.57
CA PHE A 444 19.48 23.84 -10.13
C PHE A 444 18.35 22.87 -9.78
N LEU A 445 17.98 22.00 -10.74
CA LEU A 445 16.89 21.04 -10.58
C LEU A 445 17.17 20.07 -9.42
N LYS A 446 18.43 19.64 -9.26
CA LYS A 446 18.83 18.80 -8.15
C LYS A 446 18.60 19.47 -6.79
N ARG A 447 18.96 20.76 -6.66
CA ARG A 447 18.73 21.52 -5.42
C ARG A 447 17.24 21.75 -5.16
N GLU A 448 16.47 22.05 -6.20
CA GLU A 448 15.01 22.19 -6.12
C GLU A 448 14.36 20.88 -5.64
N GLU A 449 14.73 19.75 -6.25
CA GLU A 449 14.25 18.41 -5.90
C GLU A 449 14.68 18.02 -4.47
N GLU A 450 15.93 18.25 -4.09
CA GLU A 450 16.42 18.01 -2.72
C GLU A 450 15.61 18.81 -1.68
N LEU A 451 15.27 20.08 -1.94
CA LEU A 451 14.45 20.90 -1.05
C LEU A 451 13.00 20.40 -0.96
N VAL A 452 12.40 20.00 -2.09
CA VAL A 452 11.04 19.42 -2.11
C VAL A 452 11.01 18.09 -1.33
N GLN A 453 12.04 17.26 -1.48
CA GLN A 453 12.15 16.02 -0.72
C GLN A 453 12.27 16.28 0.79
N LEU A 454 13.03 17.29 1.21
CA LEU A 454 13.12 17.69 2.62
C LEU A 454 11.79 18.22 3.17
N LEU A 455 10.99 18.94 2.38
CA LEU A 455 9.65 19.36 2.78
C LEU A 455 8.72 18.17 3.00
N LEU A 456 8.75 17.16 2.13
CA LEU A 456 7.98 15.93 2.30
C LEU A 456 8.43 15.15 3.56
N GLN A 457 9.74 15.11 3.84
CA GLN A 457 10.25 14.52 5.08
C GLN A 457 9.79 15.29 6.32
N LEU A 458 9.78 16.63 6.28
CA LEU A 458 9.26 17.46 7.37
C LEU A 458 7.77 17.22 7.62
N ASP A 459 6.96 17.04 6.57
CA ASP A 459 5.53 16.73 6.70
C ASP A 459 5.28 15.36 7.35
N SER A 460 6.20 14.41 7.17
CA SER A 460 6.12 13.07 7.79
C SER A 460 6.49 13.04 9.28
N ILE A 461 7.14 14.09 9.80
CA ILE A 461 7.55 14.16 11.21
C ILE A 461 6.34 14.50 12.07
N GLU A 462 5.90 13.54 12.88
CA GLU A 462 4.81 13.72 13.84
C GLU A 462 5.28 14.47 15.09
N SER A 463 4.44 15.38 15.57
CA SER A 463 4.78 16.19 16.75
C SER A 463 4.44 15.53 18.09
N PHE A 464 3.60 14.49 18.12
CA PHE A 464 3.10 13.84 19.35
C PHE A 464 2.58 14.80 20.43
N GLY A 465 2.10 15.99 20.03
CA GLY A 465 1.68 17.04 20.96
C GLY A 465 2.81 17.82 21.63
N LEU A 466 4.08 17.52 21.32
CA LEU A 466 5.26 18.21 21.83
C LEU A 466 5.49 19.52 21.06
N ASP A 467 5.38 20.64 21.78
CA ASP A 467 5.50 21.98 21.21
C ASP A 467 6.90 22.27 20.65
N GLU A 468 7.95 21.69 21.23
CA GLU A 468 9.34 21.84 20.74
C GLU A 468 9.51 21.29 19.32
N ILE A 469 9.07 20.04 19.09
CA ILE A 469 9.12 19.39 17.76
C ILE A 469 8.27 20.18 16.78
N ARG A 470 7.08 20.60 17.19
CA ARG A 470 6.17 21.41 16.34
C ARG A 470 6.83 22.72 15.91
N GLN A 471 7.47 23.43 16.84
CA GLN A 471 8.11 24.72 16.56
C GLN A 471 9.34 24.54 15.68
N ARG A 472 10.22 23.57 15.97
CA ARG A 472 11.41 23.28 15.15
C ARG A 472 11.03 22.85 13.73
N ARG A 473 10.02 21.97 13.59
CA ARG A 473 9.48 21.57 12.29
C ARG A 473 8.96 22.77 11.51
N LYS A 474 8.20 23.66 12.15
CA LYS A 474 7.69 24.89 11.52
C LYS A 474 8.82 25.82 11.05
N ASP A 475 9.85 25.99 11.86
CA ASP A 475 11.00 26.83 11.53
C ASP A 475 11.83 26.23 10.38
N ALA A 476 11.98 24.90 10.35
CA ALA A 476 12.62 24.17 9.25
C ALA A 476 11.83 24.28 7.94
N VAL A 477 10.50 24.10 7.98
CA VAL A 477 9.61 24.29 6.82
C VAL A 477 9.74 25.71 6.29
N HIS A 478 9.65 26.72 7.15
CA HIS A 478 9.78 28.11 6.74
C HIS A 478 11.14 28.42 6.10
N THR A 479 12.21 27.78 6.61
CA THR A 479 13.56 27.90 6.03
C THR A 479 13.62 27.27 4.64
N ALA A 480 13.07 26.07 4.46
CA ALA A 480 13.01 25.38 3.16
C ALA A 480 12.18 26.16 2.13
N GLU A 481 11.01 26.68 2.51
CA GLU A 481 10.15 27.53 1.68
C GLU A 481 10.88 28.79 1.22
N LYS A 482 11.61 29.45 2.13
CA LYS A 482 12.39 30.65 1.80
C LYS A 482 13.52 30.33 0.82
N LEU A 483 14.16 29.17 0.93
CA LEU A 483 15.18 28.72 -0.01
C LEU A 483 14.58 28.39 -1.38
N LEU A 484 13.45 27.70 -1.45
CA LEU A 484 12.73 27.46 -2.69
C LEU A 484 12.31 28.77 -3.38
N GLN A 485 11.75 29.71 -2.62
CA GLN A 485 11.40 31.03 -3.16
C GLN A 485 12.64 31.75 -3.73
N SER A 486 13.80 31.64 -3.06
CA SER A 486 15.04 32.23 -3.59
C SER A 486 15.51 31.58 -4.89
N LEU A 487 15.28 30.27 -5.07
CA LEU A 487 15.55 29.57 -6.32
C LEU A 487 14.57 30.00 -7.43
N ASP A 488 13.30 30.17 -7.11
CA ASP A 488 12.28 30.68 -8.05
C ASP A 488 12.55 32.12 -8.48
N ASP A 489 12.98 32.98 -7.55
CA ASP A 489 13.40 34.36 -7.85
C ASP A 489 14.63 34.36 -8.78
N TYR A 490 15.58 33.44 -8.56
CA TYR A 490 16.75 33.26 -9.43
C TYR A 490 16.36 32.77 -10.83
N LYS A 491 15.42 31.81 -10.91
CA LYS A 491 14.86 31.28 -12.16
C LYS A 491 14.12 32.36 -12.95
N SER A 492 13.32 33.19 -12.27
CA SER A 492 12.58 34.29 -12.89
C SER A 492 13.47 35.44 -13.35
N THR A 493 14.58 35.71 -12.65
CA THR A 493 15.58 36.70 -13.09
C THR A 493 16.36 36.23 -14.33
N SER A 494 16.45 34.91 -14.52
CA SER A 494 17.12 34.30 -15.67
C SER A 494 16.24 34.17 -16.92
N LEU A 495 14.92 34.40 -16.80
CA LEU A 495 13.94 34.49 -17.89
C LEU A 495 13.96 35.87 -18.53
#